data_AF-A0A1E5BIT2-F1
#
_entry.id   AF-A0A1E5BIT2-F1
#
_cell.length_a   1.000
_cell.length_b   1.000
_cell.length_c   1.000
_cell.angle_alpha   90.00
_cell.angle_beta   90.00
_cell.angle_gamma   90.00
#
_symmetry.space_group_name_H-M   'P 1'
#
loop_
_entity.id
_entity.type
_entity.pdbx_description
1 polymer ?
#
loop_
_entity_poly.entity_id
_entity_poly.type
_entity_poly.pdbx_seq_one_letter_code
_entity_poly.pdbx_strand_id
1 'polypeptide(L)'
;MGPKHSMVEFFNQTTLCGKSIILELHGTHGSITKMTIGSRFDVYIKSLSSGGLHNSKLNQIFNFFNHYLPLIDISEIGKAWQCYQKALSQKSDSINSAFWNYFEGKRIRFLDRKKTVFEWCLPNS
;
A
#
# COMPACT_ATOMS: atom_id res chain seq x y z
N MET A 1 -29.94 -20.49 11.03
CA MET A 1 -28.76 -19.70 10.63
C MET A 1 -29.20 -18.78 9.50
N GLY A 2 -29.25 -17.47 9.74
CA GLY A 2 -29.64 -16.50 8.71
C GLY A 2 -28.58 -16.41 7.60
N PRO A 3 -28.94 -15.95 6.39
CA PRO A 3 -27.98 -15.79 5.31
C PRO A 3 -26.89 -14.79 5.72
N LYS A 4 -25.62 -15.21 5.64
CA LYS A 4 -24.48 -14.28 5.69
C LYS A 4 -24.55 -13.44 4.43
N HIS A 5 -25.11 -12.23 4.53
CA HIS A 5 -25.13 -11.29 3.42
C HIS A 5 -23.70 -10.94 3.03
N SER A 6 -23.29 -11.35 1.83
CA SER A 6 -22.04 -10.93 1.22
C SER A 6 -22.12 -9.43 0.93
N MET A 7 -21.14 -8.67 1.42
CA MET A 7 -21.00 -7.24 1.20
C MET A 7 -19.85 -6.99 0.24
N VAL A 8 -20.06 -6.05 -0.69
CA VAL A 8 -18.99 -5.44 -1.48
C VAL A 8 -19.09 -3.92 -1.32
N GLU A 9 -18.01 -3.30 -0.87
CA GLU A 9 -17.89 -1.84 -0.76
C GLU A 9 -16.85 -1.34 -1.76
N PHE A 10 -17.12 -0.18 -2.36
CA PHE A 10 -16.29 0.45 -3.38
C PHE A 10 -15.87 1.85 -2.94
N PHE A 11 -14.58 2.14 -3.07
CA PHE A 11 -14.01 3.46 -2.86
C PHE A 11 -13.29 3.88 -4.13
N ASN A 12 -13.52 5.10 -4.58
CA ASN A 12 -12.94 5.61 -5.82
C ASN A 12 -11.96 6.72 -5.53
N GLN A 13 -10.90 6.77 -6.33
CA GLN A 13 -9.96 7.86 -6.33
C GLN A 13 -9.46 8.14 -7.74
N THR A 14 -9.00 9.37 -7.95
CA THR A 14 -8.38 9.78 -9.22
C THR A 14 -6.90 10.03 -8.98
N THR A 15 -6.05 9.42 -9.80
CA THR A 15 -4.61 9.70 -9.81
C THR A 15 -4.33 11.10 -10.36
N LEU A 16 -3.13 11.61 -10.11
CA LEU A 16 -2.67 12.91 -10.62
C LEU A 16 -2.73 12.97 -12.16
N CYS A 17 -2.56 11.83 -12.84
CA CYS A 17 -2.71 11.70 -14.28
C CYS A 17 -4.17 11.50 -14.76
N GLY A 18 -5.15 11.75 -13.89
CA GLY A 18 -6.58 11.75 -14.23
C GLY A 18 -7.21 10.36 -14.36
N LYS A 19 -6.55 9.30 -13.89
CA LYS A 19 -7.06 7.93 -14.02
C LYS A 19 -7.83 7.51 -12.78
N SER A 20 -8.99 6.90 -12.97
CA SER A 20 -9.80 6.38 -11.87
C SER A 20 -9.27 5.03 -11.39
N ILE A 21 -9.09 4.92 -10.07
CA ILE A 21 -8.70 3.72 -9.34
C ILE A 21 -9.77 3.40 -8.32
N ILE A 22 -10.07 2.11 -8.21
CA ILE A 22 -11.12 1.55 -7.39
C ILE A 22 -10.45 0.68 -6.33
N LEU A 23 -10.83 0.90 -5.08
CA LEU A 23 -10.60 -0.01 -3.97
C LEU A 23 -11.90 -0.79 -3.72
N GLU A 24 -11.85 -2.11 -3.84
CA GLU A 24 -12.99 -2.99 -3.56
C GLU A 24 -12.71 -3.79 -2.29
N LEU A 25 -13.66 -3.78 -1.35
CA LEU A 25 -13.67 -4.62 -0.16
C LEU A 25 -14.73 -5.70 -0.33
N HIS A 26 -14.39 -6.97 -0.12
CA HIS A 26 -15.36 -8.06 -0.08
C HIS A 26 -15.35 -8.76 1.26
N GLY A 27 -16.52 -9.14 1.76
CA GLY A 27 -16.64 -9.94 2.96
C GLY A 27 -18.05 -9.94 3.53
N THR A 28 -18.14 -9.93 4.84
CA THR A 28 -19.37 -9.76 5.62
C THR A 28 -19.20 -8.61 6.60
N HIS A 29 -20.29 -8.12 7.19
CA HIS A 29 -20.21 -7.07 8.21
C HIS A 29 -19.23 -7.46 9.34
N GLY A 30 -18.23 -6.62 9.59
CA GLY A 30 -17.16 -6.88 10.56
C GLY A 30 -16.05 -7.85 10.13
N SER A 31 -16.08 -8.39 8.90
CA SER A 31 -15.04 -9.30 8.40
C SER A 31 -14.82 -9.15 6.90
N ILE A 32 -13.79 -8.39 6.52
CA ILE A 32 -13.36 -8.24 5.12
C ILE A 32 -12.40 -9.38 4.78
N THR A 33 -12.73 -10.25 3.83
CA THR A 33 -11.94 -11.43 3.46
C THR A 33 -11.09 -11.21 2.21
N LYS A 34 -11.44 -10.23 1.38
CA LYS A 34 -10.69 -9.88 0.18
C LYS A 34 -10.69 -8.38 -0.03
N MET A 35 -9.58 -7.89 -0.56
CA MET A 35 -9.42 -6.52 -0.99
C MET A 35 -8.68 -6.44 -2.32
N THR A 36 -9.09 -5.52 -3.19
CA THR A 36 -8.42 -5.22 -4.46
C THR A 36 -8.24 -3.72 -4.63
N ILE A 37 -7.11 -3.29 -5.18
CA ILE A 37 -6.94 -1.96 -5.74
C ILE A 37 -6.62 -2.13 -7.21
N GLY A 38 -7.41 -1.48 -8.07
CA GLY A 38 -7.34 -1.69 -9.50
C GLY A 38 -8.00 -0.58 -10.29
N SER A 39 -7.91 -0.67 -11.61
CA SER A 39 -8.86 -0.01 -12.50
C SER A 39 -10.11 -0.89 -12.64
N ARG A 40 -11.05 -0.47 -13.50
CA ARG A 40 -12.16 -1.32 -13.91
C ARG A 40 -11.71 -2.60 -14.64
N PHE A 41 -10.52 -2.60 -15.24
CA PHE A 41 -10.04 -3.68 -16.09
C PHE A 41 -8.94 -4.52 -15.44
N ASP A 42 -8.12 -3.91 -14.58
CA ASP A 42 -6.89 -4.51 -14.06
C ASP A 42 -6.80 -4.38 -12.53
N VAL A 43 -6.39 -5.45 -11.87
CA VAL A 43 -6.11 -5.45 -10.43
C VAL A 43 -4.61 -5.32 -10.21
N TYR A 44 -4.18 -4.24 -9.55
CA TYR A 44 -2.76 -3.96 -9.28
C TYR A 44 -2.33 -4.49 -7.91
N ILE A 45 -3.21 -4.43 -6.91
CA ILE A 45 -2.96 -4.90 -5.56
C ILE A 45 -4.10 -5.82 -5.16
N LYS A 46 -3.78 -6.96 -4.56
CA LYS A 46 -4.75 -7.92 -4.04
C LYS A 46 -4.31 -8.40 -2.67
N SER A 47 -5.24 -8.41 -1.71
CA SER A 47 -5.04 -8.97 -0.38
C SER A 47 -6.17 -9.95 -0.07
N LEU A 48 -5.84 -11.16 0.36
CA LEU A 48 -6.78 -12.21 0.73
C LEU A 48 -6.52 -12.65 2.16
N SER A 49 -7.58 -12.93 2.91
CA SER A 49 -7.51 -13.55 4.23
C SER A 49 -8.69 -14.49 4.45
N SER A 50 -8.41 -15.74 4.80
CA SER A 50 -9.43 -16.75 5.14
C SER A 50 -10.13 -16.44 6.47
N GLY A 51 -9.46 -15.75 7.40
CA GLY A 51 -9.99 -15.35 8.71
C GLY A 51 -10.48 -13.90 8.79
N GLY A 52 -10.51 -13.19 7.66
CA GLY A 52 -10.71 -11.74 7.62
C GLY A 52 -9.39 -10.97 7.76
N LEU A 53 -9.32 -9.79 7.15
CA LEU A 53 -8.17 -8.91 7.21
C LEU A 53 -8.15 -8.21 8.56
N HIS A 54 -6.98 -8.22 9.21
CA HIS A 54 -6.78 -7.45 10.43
C HIS A 54 -6.95 -5.95 10.16
N ASN A 55 -7.50 -5.23 11.15
CA ASN A 55 -7.70 -3.77 11.09
C ASN A 55 -6.40 -3.02 10.75
N SER A 56 -5.24 -3.49 11.24
CA SER A 56 -3.94 -2.90 10.90
C SER A 56 -3.65 -2.96 9.40
N LYS A 57 -3.98 -4.07 8.73
CA LYS A 57 -3.80 -4.24 7.29
C LYS A 57 -4.78 -3.37 6.50
N LEU A 58 -6.04 -3.29 6.95
CA LEU A 58 -7.02 -2.39 6.34
C LEU A 58 -6.57 -0.93 6.44
N ASN A 59 -6.14 -0.49 7.62
CA ASN A 59 -5.64 0.87 7.84
C ASN A 59 -4.43 1.20 6.96
N GLN A 60 -3.49 0.26 6.79
CA GLN A 60 -2.35 0.44 5.89
C GLN A 60 -2.79 0.64 4.44
N ILE A 61 -3.76 -0.16 3.98
CA ILE A 61 -4.17 -0.06 2.58
C ILE A 61 -5.02 1.19 2.35
N PHE A 62 -5.93 1.55 3.27
CA PHE A 62 -6.64 2.83 3.20
C PHE A 62 -5.68 4.02 3.26
N ASN A 63 -4.64 3.96 4.10
CA ASN A 63 -3.62 5.00 4.16
C ASN A 63 -2.88 5.13 2.82
N PHE A 64 -2.46 4.01 2.23
CA PHE A 64 -1.82 4.00 0.91
C PHE A 64 -2.76 4.53 -0.19
N PHE A 65 -3.99 4.03 -0.23
CA PHE A 65 -5.03 4.44 -1.16
C PHE A 65 -5.25 5.95 -1.09
N ASN A 66 -5.49 6.52 0.09
CA ASN A 66 -5.83 7.93 0.23
C ASN A 66 -4.66 8.91 0.03
N HIS A 67 -3.42 8.53 0.40
CA HIS A 67 -2.32 9.51 0.50
C HIS A 67 -1.19 9.31 -0.51
N TYR A 68 -0.96 8.09 -0.98
CA TYR A 68 0.18 7.78 -1.85
C TYR A 68 -0.29 7.49 -3.26
N LEU A 69 -1.31 6.64 -3.40
CA LEU A 69 -1.86 6.26 -4.69
C LEU A 69 -2.31 7.43 -5.60
N PRO A 70 -2.85 8.57 -5.11
CA PRO A 70 -3.21 9.64 -6.03
C PRO A 70 -1.98 10.29 -6.68
N LEU A 71 -0.78 10.09 -6.14
CA LEU A 71 0.46 10.70 -6.62
C LEU A 71 1.27 9.76 -7.54
N ILE A 72 0.75 8.56 -7.83
CA ILE A 72 1.49 7.49 -8.51
C ILE A 72 0.87 7.20 -9.86
N ASP A 73 1.72 6.99 -10.88
CA ASP A 73 1.28 6.51 -12.18
C ASP A 73 0.71 5.09 -12.05
N ILE A 74 -0.35 4.78 -12.80
CA ILE A 74 -0.98 3.46 -12.81
C ILE A 74 0.03 2.33 -13.00
N SER A 75 0.97 2.50 -13.94
CA SER A 75 1.99 1.50 -14.26
C SER A 75 2.93 1.18 -13.09
N GLU A 76 3.00 2.08 -12.10
CA GLU A 76 3.89 1.96 -10.94
C GLU A 76 3.17 1.58 -9.64
N ILE A 77 1.83 1.47 -9.62
CA ILE A 77 1.06 1.20 -8.38
C ILE A 77 1.57 -0.05 -7.65
N GLY A 78 1.86 -1.14 -8.38
CA GLY A 78 2.39 -2.37 -7.79
C GLY A 78 3.75 -2.16 -7.11
N LYS A 79 4.65 -1.41 -7.75
CA LYS A 79 5.97 -1.03 -7.20
C LYS A 79 5.81 -0.10 -6.00
N ALA A 80 4.95 0.92 -6.10
CA ALA A 80 4.67 1.86 -5.02
C ALA A 80 4.16 1.13 -3.77
N TRP A 81 3.25 0.16 -3.93
CA TRP A 81 2.77 -0.64 -2.80
C TRP A 81 3.91 -1.41 -2.12
N GLN A 82 4.82 -2.03 -2.87
CA GLN A 82 5.99 -2.70 -2.30
C GLN A 82 6.90 -1.72 -1.54
N CYS A 83 7.12 -0.51 -2.08
CA CYS A 83 7.89 0.54 -1.40
C CYS A 83 7.21 1.00 -0.11
N TYR A 84 5.89 1.13 -0.11
CA TYR A 84 5.12 1.47 1.08
C TYR A 84 5.20 0.39 2.16
N GLN A 85 5.11 -0.89 1.78
CA GLN A 85 5.31 -1.99 2.71
C GLN A 85 6.73 -2.00 3.31
N LYS A 86 7.76 -1.69 2.50
CA LYS A 86 9.13 -1.52 3.00
C LYS A 86 9.24 -0.34 3.96
N ALA A 87 8.65 0.80 3.62
CA ALA A 87 8.63 1.98 4.47
C ALA A 87 7.97 1.73 5.83
N LEU A 88 6.85 0.97 5.87
CA LEU A 88 6.19 0.56 7.11
C LEU A 88 7.08 -0.31 8.00
N SER A 89 7.89 -1.18 7.41
CA SER A 89 8.82 -2.05 8.14
C SER A 89 10.12 -1.34 8.55
N GLN A 90 10.38 -0.16 7.98
CA GLN A 90 11.62 0.58 8.19
C GLN A 90 11.54 1.38 9.49
N LYS A 91 12.55 1.26 10.34
CA LYS A 91 12.78 2.24 11.42
C LYS A 91 13.30 3.52 10.77
N SER A 92 12.42 4.52 10.67
CA SER A 92 12.63 5.84 10.07
C SER A 92 11.81 6.85 10.86
N ASP A 93 12.26 8.11 10.88
CA ASP A 93 11.52 9.21 11.52
C ASP A 93 10.17 9.46 10.84
N SER A 94 10.02 9.06 9.58
CA SER A 94 8.77 9.20 8.81
C SER A 94 8.61 8.09 7.77
N ILE A 95 7.41 7.50 7.73
CA ILE A 95 6.97 6.56 6.67
C ILE A 95 6.97 7.26 5.32
N ASN A 96 6.54 8.54 5.27
CA ASN A 96 6.42 9.30 4.04
C ASN A 96 7.81 9.50 3.40
N SER A 97 8.79 9.95 4.18
CA SER A 97 10.17 10.10 3.70
C SER A 97 10.78 8.76 3.28
N ALA A 98 10.55 7.68 4.05
CA ALA A 98 11.06 6.36 3.69
C ALA A 98 10.43 5.83 2.40
N PHE A 99 9.12 6.05 2.21
CA PHE A 99 8.40 5.67 1.00
C PHE A 99 9.01 6.30 -0.24
N TRP A 100 9.16 7.63 -0.27
CA TRP A 100 9.66 8.32 -1.45
C TRP A 100 11.12 7.97 -1.75
N ASN A 101 11.96 7.82 -0.72
CA ASN A 101 13.33 7.33 -0.93
C ASN A 101 13.35 5.93 -1.56
N TYR A 102 12.53 4.99 -1.08
CA TYR A 102 12.44 3.67 -1.69
C TYR A 102 11.90 3.73 -3.13
N PHE A 103 10.91 4.59 -3.38
CA PHE A 103 10.27 4.76 -4.68
C PHE A 103 11.20 5.37 -5.73
N GLU A 104 12.05 6.32 -5.33
CA GLU A 104 13.17 6.88 -6.10
C GLU A 104 14.31 5.86 -6.34
N GLY A 105 14.24 4.68 -5.73
CA GLY A 105 15.25 3.63 -5.89
C GLY A 105 16.42 3.74 -4.91
N LYS A 106 16.40 4.67 -3.96
CA LYS A 106 17.41 4.77 -2.91
C LYS A 106 17.35 3.57 -1.96
N ARG A 107 18.47 3.31 -1.29
CA ARG A 107 18.66 2.24 -0.31
C ARG A 107 19.35 2.79 0.92
N ILE A 108 19.20 2.07 2.03
CA ILE A 108 19.84 2.44 3.28
C ILE A 108 21.25 1.87 3.31
N ARG A 109 22.23 2.74 3.57
CA ARG A 109 23.60 2.37 3.91
C ARG A 109 23.84 2.68 5.38
N PHE A 110 24.29 1.69 6.14
CA PHE A 110 24.67 1.90 7.54
C PHE A 110 26.09 2.45 7.61
N LEU A 111 26.26 3.55 8.34
CA LEU A 111 27.55 4.22 8.49
C LEU A 111 28.35 3.65 9.66
N ASP A 112 27.71 2.90 10.55
CA ASP A 112 28.31 2.33 11.74
C ASP A 112 28.10 0.80 11.81
N ARG A 113 29.00 0.11 12.51
CA ARG A 113 28.90 -1.35 12.70
C ARG A 113 27.68 -1.77 13.53
N LYS A 114 27.14 -0.87 14.35
CA LYS A 114 25.97 -1.12 15.20
C LYS A 114 24.64 -0.86 14.48
N LYS A 115 24.67 -0.39 13.22
CA LYS A 115 23.48 -0.10 12.39
C LYS A 115 22.52 0.91 13.03
N THR A 116 23.08 1.86 13.78
CA THR A 116 22.31 2.93 14.44
C THR A 116 22.26 4.19 13.61
N VAL A 117 23.28 4.43 12.78
CA VAL A 117 23.39 5.60 11.92
C VAL A 117 23.31 5.13 10.48
N PHE A 118 22.41 5.75 9.72
CA PHE A 118 22.20 5.37 8.33
C PHE A 118 21.98 6.60 7.45
N GLU A 119 22.23 6.40 6.15
CA GLU A 119 21.93 7.38 5.11
C GLU A 119 21.23 6.71 3.93
N TRP A 120 20.56 7.52 3.11
CA TRP A 120 19.93 7.08 1.88
C TRP A 120 20.87 7.30 0.70
N CYS A 121 21.23 6.23 0.01
CA CYS A 121 22.15 6.24 -1.12
C CYS A 121 21.47 5.69 -2.37
N LEU A 122 21.93 6.11 -3.55
CA LEU A 122 21.57 5.44 -4.78
C LEU A 122 22.36 4.11 -4.88
N PRO A 123 21.88 3.12 -5.64
CA PRO A 123 22.54 1.81 -5.73
C PRO A 123 24.00 1.84 -6.24
N ASN A 124 24.44 2.93 -6.89
CA ASN A 124 25.77 3.09 -7.50
C ASN A 124 26.56 4.30 -6.94
N SER A 125 26.22 4.78 -5.75
CA SER A 125 26.89 5.92 -5.09
C SER A 125 27.80 5.52 -3.93
#